data_AF-A0A2P2I2V9-F1
#
_entry.id   AF-A0A2P2I2V9-F1
#
_cell.length_a   1.000
_cell.length_b   1.000
_cell.length_c   1.000
_cell.angle_alpha   90.00
_cell.angle_beta   90.00
_cell.angle_gamma   90.00
#
_symmetry.space_group_name_H-M   'P 1'
#
loop_
_entity.id
_entity.type
_entity.pdbx_description
1 polymer ?
#
loop_
_entity_poly.entity_id
_entity_poly.type
_entity_poly.pdbx_seq_one_letter_code
_entity_poly.pdbx_strand_id
1 'polypeptide(L)'
;EGSVKTLFSSEQPYQLSATSQVFPDRSWLKDHPLRGASEVGSIEVLTHALTRSWLDHKYNSYTWYLLCFWVVFNIATAILVSIMFAHLSNTLHLNETFNGTSREEMTEIYNGMNSIMDDHLLANKRNSSEQFGISNTMMGMMKLKSNTTKVVALQITVWHLFVMHFFVEIRLLLTKHHNFLDAFTMMRYLRLLCLLTILVPFSEADFFFGLRHEYTWQIGIIAVLLSWLLLVCIVNQVPEFTVFMIVTYKFFFNYFKVVIHLVFTILGFALSFHFLLSHDRSFAYIPYAFVKSLVWMLGNLEYEDTFIGDDKNDKLPNYPVESNILFVLFVGIIGAFVFNFLVKVPSEALAEMKQKAKFCQANNYLNLILLMDEYFPWLLMRKYAVGKKCIPKKVSSGCLKKFGSFSNDINRLIAASPDCKIICLGTEATNTIELTSIKNQMAIILKKIGDQNESMSELTRTLSSYAKKNT
;
A
#
# COMPACT_ATOMS: atom_id res chain seq x y z
N GLU A 1 -42.35 2.88 -51.81
CA GLU A 1 -42.27 3.76 -50.62
C GLU A 1 -43.41 3.40 -49.67
N GLY A 2 -43.14 3.42 -48.36
CA GLY A 2 -44.18 3.47 -47.33
C GLY A 2 -44.48 2.15 -46.60
N SER A 3 -43.68 1.79 -45.59
CA SER A 3 -44.18 1.15 -44.35
C SER A 3 -43.10 1.09 -43.25
N VAL A 4 -42.65 2.24 -42.74
CA VAL A 4 -41.86 2.33 -41.47
C VAL A 4 -42.15 3.65 -40.72
N LYS A 5 -43.37 4.18 -40.82
CA LYS A 5 -43.76 5.41 -40.10
C LYS A 5 -45.10 5.19 -39.41
N THR A 6 -45.09 4.54 -38.25
CA THR A 6 -46.13 4.66 -37.19
C THR A 6 -45.87 3.64 -36.06
N LEU A 7 -44.81 3.81 -35.26
CA LEU A 7 -44.75 3.16 -33.94
C LEU A 7 -44.25 4.06 -32.81
N PHE A 8 -43.86 5.30 -33.09
CA PHE A 8 -43.49 6.26 -32.05
C PHE A 8 -44.11 7.63 -32.35
N SER A 9 -45.43 7.68 -32.23
CA SER A 9 -46.20 8.91 -32.08
C SER A 9 -47.02 8.77 -30.81
N SER A 10 -46.41 9.15 -29.69
CA SER A 10 -47.08 9.87 -28.61
C SER A 10 -46.02 10.24 -27.58
N GLU A 11 -45.87 11.55 -27.38
CA GLU A 11 -45.35 12.10 -26.14
C GLU A 11 -46.35 11.75 -25.03
N GLN A 12 -46.22 10.56 -24.45
CA GLN A 12 -46.82 10.27 -23.16
C GLN A 12 -45.80 10.73 -22.09
N PRO A 13 -46.14 11.68 -21.21
CA PRO A 13 -45.29 11.97 -20.07
C PRO A 13 -45.15 10.67 -19.28
N TYR A 14 -43.92 10.26 -18.97
CA TYR A 14 -43.67 9.06 -18.16
C TYR A 14 -44.52 9.14 -16.89
N GLN A 15 -45.61 8.36 -16.83
CA GLN A 15 -46.42 8.28 -15.62
C GLN A 15 -45.61 7.51 -14.59
N LEU A 16 -45.11 8.25 -13.61
CA LEU A 16 -44.48 7.72 -12.41
C LEU A 16 -45.45 6.73 -11.74
N SER A 17 -44.99 5.49 -11.47
CA SER A 17 -45.82 4.48 -10.82
C SER A 17 -46.26 4.98 -9.45
N ALA A 18 -47.42 4.54 -8.94
CA ALA A 18 -47.94 4.97 -7.64
C ALA A 18 -46.99 4.71 -6.45
N THR A 19 -45.96 3.88 -6.64
CA THR A 19 -44.88 3.56 -5.70
C THR A 19 -43.65 4.46 -5.82
N SER A 20 -43.61 5.40 -6.76
CA SER A 20 -42.45 6.27 -6.98
C SER A 20 -42.32 7.29 -5.86
N GLN A 21 -41.19 7.29 -5.17
CA GLN A 21 -40.84 8.34 -4.22
C GLN A 21 -40.13 9.49 -4.94
N VAL A 22 -40.67 10.71 -4.80
CA VAL A 22 -40.03 11.93 -5.30
C VAL A 22 -39.16 12.50 -4.18
N PHE A 23 -37.85 12.50 -4.38
CA PHE A 23 -36.90 13.06 -3.43
C PHE A 23 -36.64 14.54 -3.78
N PRO A 24 -37.00 15.50 -2.91
CA PRO A 24 -36.83 16.93 -3.17
C PRO A 24 -35.35 17.38 -3.10
N ASP A 25 -34.48 16.59 -2.45
CA ASP A 25 -33.07 16.92 -2.18
C ASP A 25 -32.08 15.83 -2.65
N ARG A 26 -30.77 16.02 -2.43
CA ARG A 26 -29.69 15.02 -2.70
C ARG A 26 -29.83 13.69 -1.94
N SER A 27 -30.90 13.49 -1.16
CA SER A 27 -31.20 12.25 -0.43
C SER A 27 -31.34 11.03 -1.34
N TRP A 28 -31.69 11.21 -2.62
CA TRP A 28 -31.76 10.12 -3.61
C TRP A 28 -30.45 9.34 -3.77
N LEU A 29 -29.29 9.93 -3.43
CA LEU A 29 -28.00 9.25 -3.49
C LEU A 29 -27.85 8.18 -2.39
N LYS A 30 -28.56 8.35 -1.27
CA LYS A 30 -28.66 7.34 -0.20
C LYS A 30 -29.56 6.19 -0.64
N ASP A 31 -30.67 6.49 -1.30
CA ASP A 31 -31.67 5.51 -1.75
C ASP A 31 -31.47 5.05 -3.20
N HIS A 32 -30.24 5.13 -3.71
CA HIS A 32 -29.94 4.77 -5.09
C HIS A 32 -30.17 3.26 -5.33
N PRO A 33 -30.89 2.83 -6.38
CA PRO A 33 -31.26 1.43 -6.58
C PRO A 33 -30.06 0.49 -6.73
N LEU A 34 -28.95 0.96 -7.32
CA LEU A 34 -27.71 0.18 -7.40
C LEU A 34 -27.01 0.05 -6.04
N ARG A 35 -27.22 1.00 -5.11
CA ARG A 35 -26.70 0.92 -3.74
C ARG A 35 -27.44 -0.16 -2.96
N GLY A 36 -28.77 -0.21 -3.09
CA GLY A 36 -29.58 -1.32 -2.57
C GLY A 36 -29.18 -2.68 -3.17
N ALA A 37 -28.92 -2.74 -4.48
CA ALA A 37 -28.43 -3.97 -5.13
C ALA A 37 -27.04 -4.41 -4.62
N SER A 38 -26.17 -3.45 -4.28
CA SER A 38 -24.88 -3.70 -3.64
C SER A 38 -25.05 -4.25 -2.21
N GLU A 39 -25.96 -3.67 -1.42
CA GLU A 39 -26.22 -4.11 -0.04
C GLU A 39 -26.77 -5.54 0.01
N VAL A 40 -27.62 -5.90 -0.95
CA VAL A 40 -28.15 -7.27 -1.11
C VAL A 40 -27.11 -8.24 -1.66
N GLY A 41 -26.00 -7.76 -2.25
CA GLY A 41 -24.96 -8.60 -2.81
C GLY A 41 -25.25 -9.13 -4.23
N SER A 42 -26.18 -8.51 -4.95
CA SER A 42 -26.66 -9.00 -6.25
C SER A 42 -25.66 -8.75 -7.39
N ILE A 43 -24.80 -9.75 -7.64
CA ILE A 43 -23.78 -9.71 -8.70
C ILE A 43 -24.42 -9.48 -10.08
N GLU A 44 -25.54 -10.14 -10.36
CA GLU A 44 -26.22 -10.08 -11.67
C GLU A 44 -26.63 -8.65 -12.05
N VAL A 45 -27.16 -7.89 -11.09
CA VAL A 45 -27.62 -6.51 -11.32
C VAL A 45 -26.43 -5.56 -11.55
N LEU A 46 -25.36 -5.71 -10.75
CA LEU A 46 -24.16 -4.89 -10.87
C LEU A 46 -23.36 -5.18 -12.15
N THR A 47 -23.38 -6.44 -12.60
CA THR A 47 -22.66 -6.88 -13.81
C THR A 47 -23.50 -6.81 -15.09
N HIS A 48 -24.79 -6.48 -14.97
CA HIS A 48 -25.69 -6.32 -16.11
C HIS A 48 -25.15 -5.30 -17.12
N ALA A 49 -25.33 -5.57 -18.42
CA ALA A 49 -24.77 -4.78 -19.50
C ALA A 49 -25.20 -3.30 -19.46
N LEU A 50 -26.45 -3.03 -19.03
CA LEU A 50 -26.95 -1.65 -18.86
C LEU A 50 -26.24 -0.93 -17.72
N THR A 51 -26.08 -1.58 -16.56
CA THR A 51 -25.40 -1.02 -15.39
C THR A 51 -23.94 -0.69 -15.74
N ARG A 52 -23.25 -1.63 -16.38
CA ARG A 52 -21.87 -1.43 -16.83
C ARG A 52 -21.75 -0.29 -17.84
N SER A 53 -22.62 -0.23 -18.84
CA SER A 53 -22.61 0.84 -19.85
C SER A 53 -22.89 2.21 -19.24
N TRP A 54 -23.76 2.28 -18.23
CA TRP A 54 -24.04 3.51 -17.49
C TRP A 54 -22.84 3.96 -16.65
N LEU A 55 -22.20 3.04 -15.93
CA LEU A 55 -20.98 3.33 -15.15
C LEU A 55 -19.86 3.83 -16.06
N ASP A 56 -19.60 3.14 -17.17
CA ASP A 56 -18.57 3.51 -18.15
C ASP A 56 -18.86 4.86 -18.83
N HIS A 57 -20.13 5.18 -19.05
CA HIS A 57 -20.52 6.49 -19.57
C HIS A 57 -20.20 7.61 -18.58
N LYS A 58 -20.57 7.46 -17.31
CA LYS A 58 -20.25 8.44 -16.26
C LYS A 58 -18.75 8.58 -16.06
N TYR A 59 -18.05 7.45 -16.00
CA TYR A 59 -16.62 7.40 -15.80
C TYR A 59 -15.85 8.21 -16.84
N ASN A 60 -16.15 7.98 -18.11
CA ASN A 60 -15.50 8.66 -19.23
C ASN A 60 -15.94 10.13 -19.40
N SER A 61 -17.11 10.50 -18.87
CA SER A 61 -17.65 11.86 -19.04
C SER A 61 -16.94 12.88 -18.14
N TYR A 62 -16.79 12.58 -16.85
CA TYR A 62 -16.15 13.51 -15.90
C TYR A 62 -15.36 12.84 -14.78
N THR A 63 -15.74 11.63 -14.35
CA THR A 63 -15.10 10.96 -13.20
C THR A 63 -13.61 10.73 -13.42
N TRP A 64 -13.22 10.26 -14.62
CA TRP A 64 -11.82 10.03 -14.98
C TRP A 64 -10.97 11.29 -14.82
N TYR A 65 -11.41 12.42 -15.38
CA TYR A 65 -10.65 13.67 -15.34
C TYR A 65 -10.48 14.19 -13.91
N LEU A 66 -11.52 14.09 -13.08
CA LEU A 66 -11.46 14.49 -11.68
C LEU A 66 -10.56 13.57 -10.86
N LEU A 67 -10.66 12.26 -11.09
CA LEU A 67 -9.82 11.27 -10.43
C LEU A 67 -8.34 11.47 -10.80
N CYS A 68 -8.03 11.67 -12.08
CA CYS A 68 -6.68 11.98 -12.54
C CYS A 68 -6.16 13.28 -11.92
N PHE A 69 -6.97 14.34 -11.91
CA PHE A 69 -6.60 15.59 -11.25
C PHE A 69 -6.30 15.38 -9.76
N TRP A 70 -7.14 14.64 -9.05
CA TRP A 70 -6.95 14.31 -7.64
C TRP A 70 -5.68 13.50 -7.38
N VAL A 71 -5.42 12.47 -8.19
CA VAL A 71 -4.20 11.66 -8.12
C VAL A 71 -2.96 12.52 -8.37
N VAL A 72 -2.94 13.30 -9.45
CA VAL A 72 -1.82 14.19 -9.79
C VAL A 72 -1.58 15.22 -8.69
N PHE A 73 -2.64 15.79 -8.12
CA PHE A 73 -2.55 16.73 -7.01
C PHE A 73 -1.88 16.10 -5.77
N ASN A 74 -2.21 14.85 -5.44
CA ASN A 74 -1.59 14.13 -4.33
C ASN A 74 -0.15 13.69 -4.63
N ILE A 75 0.16 13.30 -5.87
CA ILE A 75 1.54 13.02 -6.32
C ILE A 75 2.39 14.27 -6.19
N ALA A 76 1.93 15.41 -6.70
CA ALA A 76 2.64 16.68 -6.62
C ALA A 76 2.90 17.06 -5.16
N THR A 77 1.92 16.85 -4.28
CA THR A 77 2.08 17.10 -2.83
C THR A 77 3.14 16.19 -2.22
N ALA A 78 3.10 14.88 -2.47
CA ALA A 78 4.08 13.94 -1.92
C ALA A 78 5.52 14.25 -2.39
N ILE A 79 5.68 14.59 -3.67
CA ILE A 79 6.98 14.97 -4.25
C ILE A 79 7.47 16.28 -3.63
N LEU A 80 6.65 17.32 -3.60
CA LEU A 80 7.05 18.64 -3.09
C LEU A 80 7.37 18.60 -1.59
N VAL A 81 6.62 17.83 -0.79
CA VAL A 81 6.93 17.60 0.62
C VAL A 81 8.26 16.86 0.78
N SER A 82 8.53 15.85 -0.06
CA SER A 82 9.80 15.11 -0.02
C SER A 82 11.00 15.99 -0.41
N ILE A 83 10.85 16.81 -1.45
CA ILE A 83 11.87 17.78 -1.89
C ILE A 83 12.10 18.83 -0.81
N MET A 84 11.03 19.36 -0.21
CA MET A 84 11.13 20.31 0.90
C MET A 84 11.90 19.67 2.06
N PHE A 85 11.50 18.48 2.51
CA PHE A 85 12.13 17.78 3.63
C PHE A 85 13.62 17.49 3.39
N ALA A 86 14.01 17.14 2.16
CA ALA A 86 15.41 16.93 1.79
C ALA A 86 16.29 18.20 1.88
N HIS A 87 15.68 19.39 1.83
CA HIS A 87 16.39 20.66 1.97
C HIS A 87 16.32 21.26 3.37
N LEU A 88 15.51 20.69 4.27
CA LEU A 88 15.51 21.07 5.69
C LEU A 88 16.74 20.49 6.38
N SER A 89 17.14 21.09 7.50
CA SER A 89 18.26 20.62 8.30
C SER A 89 17.88 20.52 9.78
N ASN A 90 18.45 19.53 10.47
CA ASN A 90 18.33 19.32 11.92
C ASN A 90 19.69 19.50 12.59
N THR A 91 19.70 19.65 13.93
CA THR A 91 20.90 19.74 14.78
C THR A 91 21.92 18.66 14.49
N LEU A 92 21.50 17.40 14.39
CA LEU A 92 22.38 16.27 14.10
C LEU A 92 23.05 16.38 12.73
N HIS A 93 22.27 16.70 11.70
CA HIS A 93 22.79 16.88 10.34
C HIS A 93 23.76 18.06 10.26
N LEU A 94 23.51 19.14 11.00
CA LEU A 94 24.42 20.29 11.07
C LEU A 94 25.71 19.95 11.83
N ASN A 95 25.60 19.17 12.89
CA ASN A 95 26.76 18.73 13.66
C ASN A 95 27.66 17.82 12.82
N GLU A 96 27.10 16.90 12.05
CA GLU A 96 27.86 16.05 11.12
C GLU A 96 28.46 16.84 9.95
N THR A 97 27.71 17.78 9.37
CA THR A 97 28.13 18.52 8.17
C THR A 97 29.15 19.62 8.48
N PHE A 98 29.02 20.27 9.63
CA PHE A 98 29.81 21.43 10.03
C PHE A 98 30.48 21.24 11.39
N ASN A 99 30.77 19.99 11.77
CA ASN A 99 31.58 19.56 12.92
C ASN A 99 31.48 20.51 14.14
N GLY A 100 30.37 20.41 14.87
CA GLY A 100 30.15 21.13 16.14
C GLY A 100 29.13 22.27 16.11
N THR A 101 28.44 22.54 15.00
CA THR A 101 27.48 23.67 14.94
C THR A 101 26.09 23.28 15.44
N SER A 102 25.59 23.95 16.49
CA SER A 102 24.23 23.75 17.01
C SER A 102 23.18 24.66 16.34
N ARG A 103 21.91 24.23 16.38
CA ARG A 103 20.75 25.05 15.98
C ARG A 103 20.66 26.34 16.80
N GLU A 104 20.95 26.26 18.09
CA GLU A 104 20.86 27.39 19.02
C GLU A 104 21.88 28.47 18.64
N GLU A 105 23.13 28.09 18.41
CA GLU A 105 24.19 28.99 17.93
C GLU A 105 23.83 29.65 16.59
N MET A 106 23.29 28.89 15.63
CA MET A 106 22.82 29.43 14.34
C MET A 106 21.66 30.42 14.51
N THR A 107 20.75 30.14 15.45
CA THR A 107 19.58 31.00 15.73
C THR A 107 20.00 32.29 16.42
N GLU A 108 20.95 32.22 17.35
CA GLU A 108 21.53 33.40 18.01
C GLU A 108 22.25 34.30 17.02
N ILE A 109 23.05 33.73 16.11
CA ILE A 109 23.75 34.53 15.11
C ILE A 109 22.76 35.17 14.12
N TYR A 110 21.67 34.49 13.75
CA TYR A 110 20.59 35.07 12.94
C TYR A 110 19.97 36.29 13.62
N ASN A 111 19.59 36.15 14.89
CA ASN A 111 18.98 37.23 15.67
C ASN A 111 19.95 38.40 15.86
N GLY A 112 21.24 38.12 16.09
CA GLY A 112 22.28 39.13 16.15
C GLY A 112 22.52 39.86 14.82
N MET A 113 22.38 39.18 13.68
CA MET A 113 22.49 39.82 12.36
C MET A 113 21.30 40.72 12.04
N ASN A 114 20.08 40.30 12.39
CA ASN A 114 18.90 41.13 12.20
C ASN A 114 18.94 42.39 13.07
N SER A 115 19.48 42.32 14.31
CA SER A 115 19.67 43.52 15.14
C SER A 115 20.76 44.46 14.60
N ILE A 116 21.76 43.94 13.88
CA ILE A 116 22.84 44.73 13.25
C ILE A 116 22.36 45.40 11.95
N MET A 117 21.34 44.84 11.28
CA MET A 117 20.73 45.46 10.09
C MET A 117 19.87 46.68 10.45
N ASP A 118 19.38 46.77 11.70
CA ASP A 118 18.59 47.90 12.21
C ASP A 118 19.44 49.05 12.79
N ASP A 119 20.72 48.83 13.10
CA ASP A 119 21.59 49.86 13.68
C ASP A 119 22.79 50.22 12.78
N HIS A 120 22.78 51.44 12.27
CA HIS A 120 23.89 52.13 11.61
C HIS A 120 25.09 52.35 12.55
N LEU A 121 25.77 51.31 13.05
CA LEU A 121 26.96 51.47 13.90
C LEU A 121 28.03 50.37 13.74
N LEU A 122 28.30 49.95 12.51
CA LEU A 122 29.47 49.13 12.18
C LEU A 122 30.71 49.99 11.86
N ALA A 123 31.28 50.64 12.88
CA ALA A 123 32.64 51.18 12.79
C ALA A 123 33.58 50.72 13.91
N ASN A 124 33.08 50.24 15.06
CA ASN A 124 33.93 49.99 16.22
C ASN A 124 34.07 48.52 16.65
N LYS A 125 33.47 47.57 15.91
CA LYS A 125 33.54 46.13 16.24
C LYS A 125 34.41 45.33 15.26
N ARG A 126 35.38 46.00 14.64
CA ARG A 126 36.38 45.38 13.74
C ARG A 126 37.67 44.98 14.48
N ASN A 127 37.80 45.34 15.76
CA ASN A 127 38.99 45.07 16.59
C ASN A 127 38.78 43.97 17.65
N SER A 128 37.57 43.40 17.76
CA SER A 128 37.28 42.22 18.59
C SER A 128 36.99 40.96 17.76
N SER A 129 37.14 41.05 16.44
CA SER A 129 36.91 39.97 15.47
C SER A 129 38.16 39.14 15.15
N GLU A 130 39.17 39.13 16.03
CA GLU A 130 40.33 38.22 15.92
C GLU A 130 40.33 37.08 16.96
N GLN A 131 39.23 36.86 17.68
CA GLN A 131 39.16 35.78 18.66
C GLN A 131 37.79 35.12 18.79
N PHE A 132 37.09 34.97 17.66
CA PHE A 132 36.01 33.99 17.53
C PHE A 132 36.33 33.25 16.24
N GLY A 133 36.69 31.97 16.36
CA GLY A 133 37.27 31.20 15.26
C GLY A 133 36.49 31.42 13.96
N ILE A 134 37.22 31.62 12.87
CA ILE A 134 36.72 31.40 11.51
C ILE A 134 36.46 29.88 11.43
N SER A 135 35.39 29.47 12.09
CA SER A 135 35.07 28.13 12.53
C SER A 135 33.87 27.66 11.72
N ASN A 136 33.67 26.35 11.65
CA ASN A 136 32.72 25.65 10.78
C ASN A 136 31.29 26.26 10.74
N THR A 137 30.90 26.99 11.78
CA THR A 137 29.66 27.77 11.91
C THR A 137 29.46 28.83 10.82
N MET A 138 30.50 29.58 10.43
CA MET A 138 30.42 30.59 9.37
C MET A 138 30.23 29.93 8.00
N MET A 139 30.90 28.80 7.74
CA MET A 139 30.73 28.03 6.51
C MET A 139 29.31 27.44 6.42
N GLY A 140 28.80 26.90 7.53
CA GLY A 140 27.42 26.42 7.62
C GLY A 140 26.40 27.51 7.33
N MET A 141 26.62 28.71 7.86
CA MET A 141 25.73 29.83 7.64
C MET A 141 25.76 30.37 6.20
N MET A 142 26.94 30.46 5.57
CA MET A 142 27.02 30.84 4.15
C MET A 142 26.28 29.84 3.26
N LYS A 143 26.40 28.54 3.57
CA LYS A 143 25.68 27.48 2.84
C LYS A 143 24.17 27.57 3.04
N LEU A 144 23.72 27.78 4.28
CA LEU A 144 22.30 27.94 4.61
C LEU A 144 21.72 29.19 3.96
N LYS A 145 22.41 30.33 4.02
CA LYS A 145 21.99 31.59 3.39
C LYS A 145 21.84 31.46 1.87
N SER A 146 22.73 30.71 1.21
CA SER A 146 22.61 30.42 -0.23
C SER A 146 21.39 29.57 -0.57
N ASN A 147 20.99 28.67 0.34
CA ASN A 147 19.82 27.80 0.16
C ASN A 147 18.51 28.42 0.69
N THR A 148 18.56 29.49 1.49
CA THR A 148 17.40 30.16 2.11
C THR A 148 16.30 30.48 1.11
N THR A 149 16.60 31.07 -0.04
CA THR A 149 15.59 31.44 -1.04
C THR A 149 14.83 30.21 -1.57
N LYS A 150 15.54 29.08 -1.76
CA LYS A 150 14.93 27.83 -2.23
C LYS A 150 14.05 27.21 -1.14
N VAL A 151 14.54 27.16 0.09
CA VAL A 151 13.81 26.60 1.23
C VAL A 151 12.53 27.37 1.50
N VAL A 152 12.60 28.70 1.55
CA VAL A 152 11.42 29.57 1.77
C VAL A 152 10.42 29.41 0.63
N ALA A 153 10.87 29.40 -0.62
CA ALA A 153 9.97 29.17 -1.76
C ALA A 153 9.27 27.81 -1.66
N LEU A 154 10.01 26.74 -1.34
CA LEU A 154 9.45 25.40 -1.16
C LEU A 154 8.45 25.37 0.01
N GLN A 155 8.78 25.94 1.17
CA GLN A 155 7.87 26.00 2.32
C GLN A 155 6.57 26.73 1.97
N ILE A 156 6.64 27.87 1.27
CA ILE A 156 5.45 28.61 0.82
C ILE A 156 4.62 27.75 -0.12
N THR A 157 5.23 27.08 -1.10
CA THR A 157 4.48 26.21 -2.04
C THR A 157 3.78 25.06 -1.32
N VAL A 158 4.44 24.42 -0.35
CA VAL A 158 3.84 23.32 0.44
C VAL A 158 2.73 23.86 1.36
N TRP A 159 2.86 25.07 1.91
CA TRP A 159 1.80 25.74 2.66
C TRP A 159 0.54 25.95 1.81
N HIS A 160 0.69 26.41 0.57
CA HIS A 160 -0.43 26.57 -0.35
C HIS A 160 -1.13 25.23 -0.63
N LEU A 161 -0.35 24.17 -0.87
CA LEU A 161 -0.91 22.83 -1.07
C LEU A 161 -1.63 22.32 0.17
N PHE A 162 -1.05 22.52 1.36
CA PHE A 162 -1.65 22.16 2.63
C PHE A 162 -3.01 22.85 2.81
N VAL A 163 -3.09 24.16 2.58
CA VAL A 163 -4.35 24.92 2.66
C VAL A 163 -5.38 24.40 1.67
N MET A 164 -4.98 24.10 0.43
CA MET A 164 -5.88 23.50 -0.56
C MET A 164 -6.42 22.13 -0.12
N HIS A 165 -5.56 21.24 0.41
CA HIS A 165 -6.00 19.95 0.98
C HIS A 165 -6.93 20.14 2.18
N PHE A 166 -6.63 21.10 3.06
CA PHE A 166 -7.44 21.43 4.23
C PHE A 166 -8.84 21.92 3.83
N PHE A 167 -8.94 22.79 2.82
CA PHE A 167 -10.24 23.24 2.30
C PHE A 167 -11.05 22.09 1.69
N VAL A 168 -10.39 21.20 0.93
CA VAL A 168 -11.06 19.99 0.40
C VAL A 168 -11.58 19.13 1.55
N GLU A 169 -10.77 18.91 2.60
CA GLU A 169 -11.15 18.12 3.77
C GLU A 169 -12.34 18.73 4.53
N ILE A 170 -12.33 20.05 4.76
CA ILE A 170 -13.45 20.75 5.40
C ILE A 170 -14.72 20.60 4.57
N ARG A 171 -14.64 20.78 3.24
CA ARG A 171 -15.79 20.59 2.36
C ARG A 171 -16.34 19.16 2.46
N LEU A 172 -15.46 18.17 2.59
CA LEU A 172 -15.84 16.76 2.74
C LEU A 172 -16.51 16.48 4.09
N LEU A 173 -16.03 17.11 5.17
CA LEU A 173 -16.63 17.05 6.50
C LEU A 173 -18.01 17.70 6.53
N LEU A 174 -18.16 18.88 5.91
CA LEU A 174 -19.43 19.63 5.90
C LEU A 174 -20.50 18.96 5.03
N THR A 175 -20.10 18.30 3.93
CA THR A 175 -21.05 17.68 3.00
C THR A 175 -21.56 16.32 3.51
N LYS A 176 -20.78 15.62 4.35
CA LYS A 176 -21.09 14.24 4.77
C LYS A 176 -21.05 14.09 6.29
N HIS A 177 -22.12 13.54 6.85
CA HIS A 177 -22.14 12.98 8.21
C HIS A 177 -21.31 11.67 8.19
N HIS A 178 -19.99 11.77 8.32
CA HIS A 178 -19.08 10.63 8.20
C HIS A 178 -19.21 9.68 9.39
N ASN A 179 -19.09 8.37 9.10
CA ASN A 179 -18.53 7.44 10.08
C ASN A 179 -17.06 7.82 10.25
N PHE A 180 -16.73 8.50 11.35
CA PHE A 180 -15.38 8.97 11.68
C PHE A 180 -14.33 7.84 11.65
N LEU A 181 -14.75 6.58 11.84
CA LEU A 181 -13.90 5.40 12.06
C LEU A 181 -13.35 4.70 10.80
N ASP A 182 -13.51 5.27 9.60
CA ASP A 182 -12.92 4.66 8.40
C ASP A 182 -11.39 4.88 8.35
N ALA A 183 -10.62 3.80 8.20
CA ALA A 183 -9.16 3.81 8.27
C ALA A 183 -8.52 4.72 7.19
N PHE A 184 -9.12 4.77 6.00
CA PHE A 184 -8.66 5.65 4.92
C PHE A 184 -8.81 7.13 5.29
N THR A 185 -9.90 7.48 5.98
CA THR A 185 -10.17 8.84 6.44
C THR A 185 -9.22 9.22 7.58
N MET A 186 -8.97 8.30 8.52
CA MET A 186 -7.98 8.48 9.58
C MET A 186 -6.57 8.77 9.06
N MET A 187 -6.12 8.04 8.03
CA MET A 187 -4.81 8.30 7.41
C MET A 187 -4.72 9.70 6.79
N ARG A 188 -5.80 10.24 6.24
CA ARG A 188 -5.83 11.60 5.68
C ARG A 188 -5.67 12.66 6.77
N TYR A 189 -6.40 12.52 7.88
CA TYR A 189 -6.28 13.43 9.01
C TYR A 189 -4.90 13.34 9.66
N LEU A 190 -4.38 12.12 9.85
CA LEU A 190 -3.04 11.92 10.41
C LEU A 190 -1.97 12.57 9.53
N ARG A 191 -2.06 12.40 8.20
CA ARG A 191 -1.16 13.09 7.26
C ARG A 191 -1.24 14.62 7.40
N LEU A 192 -2.45 15.19 7.46
CA LEU A 192 -2.62 16.64 7.62
C LEU A 192 -2.05 17.14 8.95
N LEU A 193 -2.28 16.41 10.05
CA LEU A 193 -1.72 16.74 11.35
C LEU A 193 -0.19 16.74 11.33
N CYS A 194 0.43 15.68 10.80
CA CYS A 194 1.89 15.60 10.69
C CYS A 194 2.47 16.67 9.74
N LEU A 195 1.78 17.00 8.64
CA LEU A 195 2.18 18.09 7.74
C LEU A 195 2.08 19.46 8.41
N LEU A 196 1.07 19.69 9.25
CA LEU A 196 0.96 20.92 10.01
C LEU A 196 2.15 21.08 10.97
N THR A 197 2.52 20.02 11.69
CA THR A 197 3.64 20.07 12.65
C THR A 197 4.98 20.43 12.01
N ILE A 198 5.24 20.00 10.77
CA ILE A 198 6.49 20.34 10.07
C ILE A 198 6.47 21.74 9.42
N LEU A 199 5.28 22.24 9.07
CA LEU A 199 5.10 23.53 8.41
C LEU A 199 5.07 24.72 9.38
N VAL A 200 4.74 24.51 10.65
CA VAL A 200 4.73 25.57 11.68
C VAL A 200 6.17 25.86 12.13
N PRO A 201 6.72 27.06 11.86
CA PRO A 201 8.01 27.46 12.41
C PRO A 201 7.86 27.86 13.89
N PHE A 202 8.83 27.50 14.73
CA PHE A 202 8.89 27.94 16.14
C PHE A 202 9.67 29.25 16.31
N SER A 203 10.51 29.60 15.34
CA SER A 203 11.33 30.82 15.30
C SER A 203 11.47 31.33 13.87
N GLU A 204 11.76 32.62 13.70
CA GLU A 204 12.07 33.23 12.40
C GLU A 204 13.24 32.51 11.70
N ALA A 205 14.28 32.14 12.46
CA ALA A 205 15.43 31.41 11.93
C ALA A 205 15.03 30.03 11.34
N ASP A 206 14.01 29.37 11.92
CA ASP A 206 13.49 28.09 11.43
C ASP A 206 12.79 28.21 10.08
N PHE A 207 12.15 29.37 9.84
CA PHE A 207 11.50 29.65 8.57
C PHE A 207 12.54 29.96 7.48
N PHE A 208 13.47 30.88 7.75
CA PHE A 208 14.44 31.33 6.77
C PHE A 208 15.56 30.31 6.47
N PHE A 209 16.07 29.63 7.49
CA PHE A 209 17.14 28.63 7.30
C PHE A 209 16.62 27.20 7.18
N GLY A 210 15.33 26.95 7.40
CA GLY A 210 14.78 25.58 7.36
C GLY A 210 15.28 24.70 8.49
N LEU A 211 15.60 25.30 9.63
CA LEU A 211 16.02 24.59 10.83
C LEU A 211 14.79 23.96 11.48
N ARG A 212 14.91 22.69 11.86
CA ARG A 212 13.86 21.96 12.58
C ARG A 212 14.41 21.37 13.86
N HIS A 213 13.53 21.26 14.86
CA HIS A 213 13.83 20.60 16.12
C HIS A 213 13.73 19.09 15.94
N GLU A 214 14.45 18.31 16.74
CA GLU A 214 14.52 16.84 16.64
C GLU A 214 13.14 16.15 16.61
N TYR A 215 12.24 16.49 17.54
CA TYR A 215 10.86 15.99 17.53
C TYR A 215 10.09 16.34 16.24
N THR A 216 10.22 17.58 15.74
CA THR A 216 9.55 17.99 14.49
C THR A 216 10.13 17.30 13.28
N TRP A 217 11.43 16.97 13.31
CA TRP A 217 12.11 16.20 12.28
C TRP A 217 11.59 14.76 12.23
N GLN A 218 11.47 14.09 13.39
CA GLN A 218 10.91 12.74 13.51
C GLN A 218 9.47 12.68 12.99
N ILE A 219 8.62 13.64 13.36
CA ILE A 219 7.25 13.75 12.85
C ILE A 219 7.25 14.03 11.33
N GLY A 220 8.22 14.81 10.84
CA GLY A 220 8.39 15.07 9.41
C GLY A 220 8.67 13.81 8.59
N ILE A 221 9.48 12.87 9.10
CA ILE A 221 9.71 11.57 8.46
C ILE A 221 8.41 10.79 8.33
N ILE A 222 7.60 10.77 9.40
CA ILE A 222 6.28 10.14 9.39
C ILE A 222 5.34 10.83 8.40
N ALA A 223 5.38 12.17 8.31
CA ALA A 223 4.58 12.95 7.36
C ALA A 223 4.89 12.61 5.89
N VAL A 224 6.19 12.46 5.56
CA VAL A 224 6.64 12.03 4.23
C VAL A 224 6.14 10.63 3.94
N LEU A 225 6.35 9.68 4.87
CA LEU A 225 5.88 8.30 4.71
C LEU A 225 4.36 8.23 4.50
N LEU A 226 3.58 8.91 5.35
CA LEU A 226 2.11 8.95 5.24
C LEU A 226 1.64 9.58 3.92
N SER A 227 2.38 10.56 3.38
CA SER A 227 2.05 11.17 2.09
C SER A 227 2.18 10.17 0.94
N TRP A 228 3.20 9.31 0.97
CA TRP A 228 3.37 8.24 -0.01
C TRP A 228 2.40 7.07 0.21
N LEU A 229 2.17 6.65 1.46
CA LEU A 229 1.21 5.58 1.77
C LEU A 229 -0.22 5.97 1.38
N LEU A 230 -0.62 7.21 1.65
CA LEU A 230 -1.93 7.70 1.24
C LEU A 230 -2.04 7.78 -0.30
N LEU A 231 -0.96 8.14 -1.00
CA LEU A 231 -0.94 8.10 -2.45
C LEU A 231 -1.22 6.68 -2.97
N VAL A 232 -0.60 5.65 -2.39
CA VAL A 232 -0.91 4.25 -2.72
C VAL A 232 -2.41 3.98 -2.50
N CYS A 233 -2.97 4.37 -1.36
CA CYS A 233 -4.39 4.19 -1.09
C CYS A 233 -5.31 4.91 -2.06
N ILE A 234 -4.93 6.09 -2.57
CA ILE A 234 -5.71 6.82 -3.59
C ILE A 234 -5.62 6.11 -4.94
N VAL A 235 -4.43 5.64 -5.34
CA VAL A 235 -4.25 4.86 -6.57
C VAL A 235 -5.09 3.57 -6.52
N ASN A 236 -5.26 2.99 -5.33
CA ASN A 236 -6.10 1.80 -5.14
C ASN A 236 -7.60 2.05 -5.41
N GLN A 237 -8.05 3.29 -5.43
CA GLN A 237 -9.43 3.66 -5.78
C GLN A 237 -9.63 3.75 -7.30
N VAL A 238 -8.56 3.74 -8.09
CA VAL A 238 -8.65 3.73 -9.55
C VAL A 238 -9.15 2.35 -10.01
N PRO A 239 -10.28 2.26 -10.73
CA PRO A 239 -10.94 0.98 -11.05
C PRO A 239 -10.05 -0.08 -11.71
N GLU A 240 -9.03 0.34 -12.45
CA GLU A 240 -8.04 -0.55 -13.07
C GLU A 240 -7.15 -1.27 -12.06
N PHE A 241 -6.73 -0.57 -10.99
CA PHE A 241 -5.85 -1.12 -9.93
C PHE A 241 -6.63 -1.68 -8.74
N THR A 242 -7.89 -1.29 -8.60
CA THR A 242 -8.76 -1.63 -7.48
C THR A 242 -8.90 -3.15 -7.27
N VAL A 243 -8.95 -3.98 -8.31
CA VAL A 243 -9.12 -5.44 -8.16
C VAL A 243 -7.96 -6.07 -7.40
N PHE A 244 -6.73 -5.78 -7.84
CA PHE A 244 -5.52 -6.32 -7.23
C PHE A 244 -5.43 -5.89 -5.76
N MET A 245 -5.72 -4.61 -5.49
CA MET A 245 -5.52 -4.03 -4.17
C MET A 245 -6.61 -4.38 -3.16
N ILE A 246 -7.88 -4.53 -3.58
CA ILE A 246 -8.95 -5.02 -2.69
C ILE A 246 -8.62 -6.42 -2.19
N VAL A 247 -8.18 -7.28 -3.10
CA VAL A 247 -7.85 -8.66 -2.77
C VAL A 247 -6.70 -8.65 -1.77
N THR A 248 -5.62 -7.90 -2.02
CA THR A 248 -4.46 -7.81 -1.12
C THR A 248 -4.77 -7.23 0.28
N TYR A 249 -5.55 -6.15 0.37
CA TYR A 249 -5.87 -5.55 1.68
C TYR A 249 -6.79 -6.46 2.50
N LYS A 250 -7.88 -6.94 1.91
CA LYS A 250 -8.82 -7.80 2.64
C LYS A 250 -8.17 -9.14 3.01
N PHE A 251 -7.31 -9.64 2.14
CA PHE A 251 -6.39 -10.74 2.45
C PHE A 251 -5.62 -10.40 3.73
N PHE A 252 -4.83 -9.33 3.77
CA PHE A 252 -4.01 -8.95 4.92
C PHE A 252 -4.80 -8.90 6.23
N PHE A 253 -5.99 -8.27 6.23
CA PHE A 253 -6.82 -8.15 7.43
C PHE A 253 -7.41 -9.48 7.90
N ASN A 254 -7.79 -10.38 6.99
CA ASN A 254 -8.33 -11.69 7.37
C ASN A 254 -7.29 -12.54 8.13
N TYR A 255 -6.00 -12.32 7.87
CA TYR A 255 -4.91 -13.02 8.56
C TYR A 255 -4.37 -12.31 9.79
N PHE A 256 -4.86 -11.11 10.09
CA PHE A 256 -4.38 -10.35 11.25
C PHE A 256 -4.52 -11.15 12.56
N LYS A 257 -5.58 -11.98 12.68
CA LYS A 257 -5.76 -12.90 13.82
C LYS A 257 -4.60 -13.90 13.97
N VAL A 258 -4.09 -14.42 12.85
CA VAL A 258 -2.96 -15.36 12.81
C VAL A 258 -1.65 -14.64 13.11
N VAL A 259 -1.48 -13.41 12.62
CA VAL A 259 -0.33 -12.55 12.94
C VAL A 259 -0.27 -12.23 14.44
N ILE A 260 -1.41 -11.98 15.10
CA ILE A 260 -1.44 -11.77 16.55
C ILE A 260 -0.89 -12.99 17.28
N HIS A 261 -1.30 -14.20 16.89
CA HIS A 261 -0.78 -15.44 17.49
C HIS A 261 0.74 -15.54 17.31
N LEU A 262 1.23 -15.26 16.10
CA LEU A 262 2.67 -15.22 15.79
C LEU A 262 3.43 -14.22 16.66
N VAL A 263 2.91 -13.00 16.84
CA VAL A 263 3.55 -11.97 17.67
C VAL A 263 3.68 -12.43 19.11
N PHE A 264 2.64 -13.07 19.68
CA PHE A 264 2.73 -13.63 21.04
C PHE A 264 3.74 -14.77 21.13
N THR A 265 3.81 -15.65 20.13
CA THR A 265 4.82 -16.71 20.07
C THR A 265 6.23 -16.14 20.03
N ILE A 266 6.49 -15.17 19.15
CA ILE A 266 7.81 -14.52 19.03
C ILE A 266 8.16 -13.75 20.29
N LEU A 267 7.20 -13.06 20.91
CA LEU A 267 7.42 -12.35 22.16
C LEU A 267 7.83 -13.31 23.29
N GLY A 268 7.21 -14.49 23.37
CA GLY A 268 7.59 -15.54 24.32
C GLY A 268 9.04 -15.96 24.15
N PHE A 269 9.45 -16.29 22.93
CA PHE A 269 10.83 -16.64 22.62
C PHE A 269 11.81 -15.48 22.84
N ALA A 270 11.43 -14.25 22.46
CA ALA A 270 12.26 -13.07 22.64
C ALA A 270 12.55 -12.78 24.12
N LEU A 271 11.56 -12.97 25.00
CA LEU A 271 11.75 -12.85 26.45
C LEU A 271 12.67 -13.97 26.98
N SER A 272 12.49 -15.21 26.52
CA SER A 272 13.39 -16.30 26.88
C SER A 272 14.83 -16.04 26.44
N PHE A 273 15.04 -15.56 25.20
CA PHE A 273 16.37 -15.17 24.72
C PHE A 273 16.94 -13.97 25.48
N HIS A 274 16.12 -12.98 25.84
CA HIS A 274 16.57 -11.86 26.67
C HIS A 274 17.17 -12.34 28.00
N PHE A 275 16.53 -13.31 28.66
CA PHE A 275 17.04 -13.84 29.93
C PHE A 275 18.30 -14.70 29.76
N LEU A 276 18.36 -15.51 28.70
CA LEU A 276 19.45 -16.46 28.47
C LEU A 276 20.70 -15.84 27.81
N LEU A 277 20.49 -14.85 26.94
CA LEU A 277 21.50 -14.17 26.12
C LEU A 277 21.69 -12.70 26.53
N SER A 278 21.34 -12.33 27.77
CA SER A 278 21.45 -10.95 28.31
C SER A 278 22.85 -10.32 28.19
N HIS A 279 23.88 -11.14 27.95
CA HIS A 279 25.24 -10.66 27.73
C HIS A 279 25.44 -9.99 26.35
N ASP A 280 24.71 -10.42 25.32
CA ASP A 280 24.77 -9.83 23.99
C ASP A 280 23.99 -8.50 23.95
N ARG A 281 24.56 -7.48 23.31
CA ARG A 281 23.93 -6.17 23.11
C ARG A 281 22.59 -6.28 22.37
N SER A 282 22.46 -7.25 21.47
CA SER A 282 21.22 -7.52 20.72
C SER A 282 20.06 -7.96 21.63
N PHE A 283 20.39 -8.57 22.77
CA PHE A 283 19.43 -9.11 23.74
C PHE A 283 19.46 -8.37 25.07
N ALA A 284 20.23 -7.28 25.21
CA ALA A 284 20.35 -6.53 26.45
C ALA A 284 19.03 -5.89 26.91
N TYR A 285 18.14 -5.54 25.97
CA TYR A 285 16.84 -4.94 26.25
C TYR A 285 15.72 -5.70 25.54
N ILE A 286 14.56 -5.83 26.20
CA ILE A 286 13.39 -6.56 25.68
C ILE A 286 12.98 -6.09 24.27
N PRO A 287 12.90 -4.77 23.95
CA PRO A 287 12.54 -4.33 22.60
C PRO A 287 13.55 -4.75 21.54
N TYR A 288 14.84 -4.77 21.88
CA TYR A 288 15.90 -5.19 20.94
C TYR A 288 15.88 -6.70 20.73
N ALA A 289 15.69 -7.47 21.81
CA ALA A 289 15.50 -8.93 21.73
C ALA A 289 14.29 -9.31 20.86
N PHE A 290 13.20 -8.54 20.95
CA PHE A 290 12.02 -8.74 20.11
C PHE A 290 12.31 -8.44 18.64
N VAL A 291 12.97 -7.33 18.33
CA VAL A 291 13.37 -6.99 16.95
C VAL A 291 14.35 -8.04 16.39
N LYS A 292 15.34 -8.47 17.18
CA LYS A 292 16.29 -9.52 16.77
C LYS A 292 15.58 -10.85 16.51
N SER A 293 14.65 -11.26 17.38
CA SER A 293 13.81 -12.45 17.16
C SER A 293 12.92 -12.34 15.92
N LEU A 294 12.40 -11.15 15.59
CA LEU A 294 11.68 -10.91 14.34
C LEU A 294 12.58 -11.03 13.11
N VAL A 295 13.82 -10.53 13.18
CA VAL A 295 14.82 -10.70 12.12
C VAL A 295 15.18 -12.18 11.93
N TRP A 296 15.33 -12.92 13.04
CA TRP A 296 15.55 -14.36 13.01
C TRP A 296 14.39 -15.13 12.37
N MET A 297 13.13 -14.71 12.60
CA MET A 297 11.97 -15.28 11.90
C MET A 297 12.06 -15.13 10.37
N LEU A 298 12.64 -14.04 9.87
CA LEU A 298 12.82 -13.81 8.43
C LEU A 298 13.94 -14.65 7.82
N GLY A 299 14.67 -15.42 8.63
CA GLY A 299 15.70 -16.36 8.17
C GLY A 299 17.14 -15.85 8.29
N ASN A 300 17.35 -14.61 8.74
CA ASN A 300 18.70 -14.10 9.00
C ASN A 300 19.14 -14.50 10.41
N LEU A 301 19.65 -15.72 10.57
CA LEU A 301 19.87 -16.34 11.90
C LEU A 301 21.17 -15.94 12.59
N GLU A 302 22.22 -15.52 11.86
CA GLU A 302 23.51 -15.03 12.41
C GLU A 302 24.00 -15.86 13.63
N TYR A 303 23.99 -17.19 13.49
CA TYR A 303 24.26 -18.12 14.60
C TYR A 303 25.71 -18.01 15.08
N GLU A 304 26.66 -17.86 14.17
CA GLU A 304 28.08 -17.76 14.48
C GLU A 304 28.35 -16.55 15.40
N ASP A 305 27.85 -15.38 15.00
CA ASP A 305 28.02 -14.13 15.74
C ASP A 305 27.38 -14.18 17.15
N THR A 306 26.26 -14.88 17.29
CA THR A 306 25.48 -14.88 18.56
C THR A 306 25.93 -15.98 19.54
N PHE A 307 26.29 -17.15 19.03
CA PHE A 307 26.50 -18.35 19.86
C PHE A 307 27.95 -18.86 19.86
N ILE A 308 28.74 -18.55 18.82
CA ILE A 308 30.12 -19.01 18.68
C ILE A 308 31.11 -17.89 19.07
N GLY A 309 30.75 -16.63 18.80
CA GLY A 309 31.55 -15.45 19.14
C GLY A 309 32.77 -15.29 18.22
N ASP A 310 33.22 -14.05 18.00
CA ASP A 310 34.48 -13.82 17.30
C ASP A 310 35.63 -13.87 18.31
N ASP A 311 36.75 -14.51 17.92
CA ASP A 311 37.86 -15.01 18.74
C ASP A 311 38.56 -13.95 19.64
N LYS A 312 38.14 -12.69 19.57
CA LYS A 312 38.90 -11.56 20.09
C LYS A 312 38.29 -10.82 21.26
N ASN A 313 36.97 -10.86 21.52
CA ASN A 313 36.39 -10.16 22.69
C ASN A 313 34.96 -10.57 23.11
N ASP A 314 34.31 -11.53 22.45
CA ASP A 314 32.92 -11.89 22.77
C ASP A 314 32.85 -12.97 23.85
N LYS A 315 32.07 -12.72 24.91
CA LYS A 315 31.86 -13.75 25.94
C LYS A 315 30.78 -14.69 25.43
N LEU A 316 31.12 -15.99 25.42
CA LEU A 316 30.19 -17.07 25.13
C LEU A 316 28.92 -16.98 25.99
N PRO A 317 27.78 -17.51 25.53
CA PRO A 317 26.56 -17.57 26.32
C PRO A 317 26.81 -18.25 27.68
N ASN A 318 26.29 -17.68 28.77
CA ASN A 318 26.44 -18.25 30.11
C ASN A 318 25.84 -19.67 30.22
N TYR A 319 24.81 -19.95 29.43
CA TYR A 319 24.10 -21.23 29.39
C TYR A 319 24.08 -21.78 27.94
N PRO A 320 25.22 -22.29 27.41
CA PRO A 320 25.34 -22.61 26.00
C PRO A 320 24.42 -23.77 25.58
N VAL A 321 24.21 -24.76 26.45
CA VAL A 321 23.34 -25.91 26.15
C VAL A 321 21.88 -25.49 26.08
N GLU A 322 21.41 -24.74 27.08
CA GLU A 322 20.01 -24.28 27.16
C GLU A 322 19.67 -23.32 26.01
N SER A 323 20.58 -22.38 25.71
CA SER A 323 20.41 -21.41 24.63
C SER A 323 20.35 -22.08 23.25
N ASN A 324 21.19 -23.09 23.01
CA ASN A 324 21.15 -23.83 21.74
C ASN A 324 19.90 -24.70 21.60
N ILE A 325 19.45 -25.35 22.68
CA ILE A 325 18.20 -26.11 22.67
C ILE A 325 17.01 -25.18 22.38
N LEU A 326 16.94 -24.03 23.06
CA LEU A 326 15.90 -23.03 22.85
C LEU A 326 15.94 -22.47 21.42
N PHE A 327 17.13 -22.23 20.87
CA PHE A 327 17.31 -21.74 19.51
C PHE A 327 16.83 -22.76 18.46
N VAL A 328 17.18 -24.04 18.60
CA VAL A 328 16.70 -25.11 17.70
C VAL A 328 15.17 -25.24 17.79
N LEU A 329 14.60 -25.16 18.99
CA LEU A 329 13.15 -25.17 19.20
C LEU A 329 12.48 -23.97 18.52
N PHE A 330 13.06 -22.77 18.66
CA PHE A 330 12.60 -21.56 17.99
C PHE A 330 12.60 -21.70 16.48
N VAL A 331 13.71 -22.13 15.88
CA VAL A 331 13.83 -22.32 14.42
C VAL A 331 12.83 -23.38 13.93
N GLY A 332 12.65 -24.47 14.67
CA GLY A 332 11.67 -25.51 14.33
C GLY A 332 10.22 -25.01 14.35
N ILE A 333 9.81 -24.33 15.43
CA ILE A 333 8.44 -23.83 15.60
C ILE A 333 8.16 -22.68 14.62
N ILE A 334 9.07 -21.71 14.52
CA ILE A 334 8.92 -20.57 13.61
C ILE A 334 9.02 -21.03 12.15
N GLY A 335 9.94 -21.93 11.81
CA GLY A 335 10.04 -22.49 10.46
C GLY A 335 8.77 -23.21 10.03
N ALA A 336 8.22 -24.07 10.90
CA ALA A 336 6.93 -24.72 10.65
C ALA A 336 5.79 -23.71 10.53
N PHE A 337 5.77 -22.70 11.38
CA PHE A 337 4.76 -21.63 11.33
C PHE A 337 4.86 -20.83 10.03
N VAL A 338 6.05 -20.33 9.68
CA VAL A 338 6.33 -19.51 8.50
C VAL A 338 6.01 -20.27 7.23
N PHE A 339 6.37 -21.56 7.13
CA PHE A 339 5.99 -22.38 5.97
C PHE A 339 4.47 -22.47 5.81
N ASN A 340 3.76 -22.80 6.90
CA ASN A 340 2.29 -22.89 6.87
C ASN A 340 1.63 -21.52 6.61
N PHE A 341 2.17 -20.45 7.17
CA PHE A 341 1.61 -19.10 7.09
C PHE A 341 1.94 -18.36 5.78
N LEU A 342 3.11 -18.57 5.18
CA LEU A 342 3.51 -17.90 3.93
C LEU A 342 3.03 -18.66 2.69
N VAL A 343 2.92 -19.98 2.76
CA VAL A 343 2.61 -20.79 1.57
C VAL A 343 1.14 -21.18 1.56
N LYS A 344 0.68 -21.87 2.61
CA LYS A 344 -0.64 -22.51 2.61
C LYS A 344 -1.76 -21.51 2.82
N VAL A 345 -1.70 -20.81 3.96
CA VAL A 345 -2.73 -19.85 4.39
C VAL A 345 -3.03 -18.78 3.31
N PRO A 346 -2.03 -18.23 2.60
CA PRO A 346 -2.27 -17.23 1.57
C PRO A 346 -2.95 -17.79 0.33
N SER A 347 -2.50 -18.95 -0.13
CA SER A 347 -3.03 -19.57 -1.34
C SER A 347 -4.53 -19.90 -1.21
N GLU A 348 -4.95 -20.42 -0.05
CA GLU A 348 -6.32 -20.83 0.21
C GLU A 348 -7.29 -19.64 0.23
N ALA A 349 -7.01 -18.58 1.01
CA ALA A 349 -7.93 -17.45 1.00
C ALA A 349 -7.77 -16.53 -0.21
N LEU A 350 -6.62 -16.53 -0.90
CA LEU A 350 -6.55 -15.88 -2.22
C LEU A 350 -7.53 -16.53 -3.21
N ALA A 351 -7.64 -17.86 -3.21
CA ALA A 351 -8.60 -18.58 -4.04
C ALA A 351 -10.05 -18.22 -3.70
N GLU A 352 -10.41 -18.17 -2.41
CA GLU A 352 -11.74 -17.74 -1.96
C GLU A 352 -12.03 -16.28 -2.37
N MET A 353 -11.07 -15.39 -2.18
CA MET A 353 -11.21 -13.97 -2.50
C MET A 353 -11.31 -13.71 -3.99
N LYS A 354 -10.65 -14.54 -4.82
CA LYS A 354 -10.77 -14.49 -6.28
C LYS A 354 -12.20 -14.79 -6.73
N GLN A 355 -12.93 -15.69 -6.06
CA GLN A 355 -14.35 -15.95 -6.38
C GLN A 355 -15.22 -14.71 -6.12
N LYS A 356 -14.96 -13.98 -5.04
CA LYS A 356 -15.69 -12.76 -4.64
C LYS A 356 -15.18 -11.48 -5.34
N ALA A 357 -14.10 -11.56 -6.12
CA ALA A 357 -13.43 -10.41 -6.71
C ALA A 357 -14.31 -9.65 -7.70
N LYS A 358 -15.08 -10.36 -8.55
CA LYS A 358 -15.98 -9.74 -9.55
C LYS A 358 -17.04 -8.85 -8.89
N PHE A 359 -17.63 -9.34 -7.80
CA PHE A 359 -18.60 -8.57 -7.02
C PHE A 359 -17.94 -7.34 -6.38
N CYS A 360 -16.81 -7.54 -5.69
CA CYS A 360 -16.09 -6.44 -5.04
C CYS A 360 -15.65 -5.37 -6.04
N GLN A 361 -15.23 -5.77 -7.25
CA GLN A 361 -14.86 -4.85 -8.32
C GLN A 361 -16.06 -4.00 -8.73
N ALA A 362 -17.19 -4.64 -9.07
CA ALA A 362 -18.38 -3.92 -9.51
C ALA A 362 -18.93 -2.99 -8.42
N ASN A 363 -18.93 -3.46 -7.17
CA ASN A 363 -19.34 -2.68 -6.01
C ASN A 363 -18.42 -1.46 -5.79
N ASN A 364 -17.09 -1.65 -5.79
CA ASN A 364 -16.17 -0.54 -5.59
C ASN A 364 -16.20 0.46 -6.75
N TYR A 365 -16.40 0.00 -7.98
CA TYR A 365 -16.57 0.89 -9.14
C TYR A 365 -17.84 1.74 -9.02
N LEU A 366 -18.96 1.13 -8.60
CA LEU A 366 -20.19 1.84 -8.30
C LEU A 366 -19.99 2.86 -7.17
N ASN A 367 -19.42 2.44 -6.05
CA ASN A 367 -19.19 3.31 -4.89
C ASN A 367 -18.30 4.49 -5.23
N LEU A 368 -17.25 4.29 -6.05
CA LEU A 368 -16.42 5.38 -6.56
C LEU A 368 -17.25 6.38 -7.36
N ILE A 369 -18.06 5.92 -8.31
CA ILE A 369 -18.86 6.81 -9.16
C ILE A 369 -19.91 7.57 -8.33
N LEU A 370 -20.61 6.89 -7.42
CA LEU A 370 -21.58 7.54 -6.52
C LEU A 370 -20.92 8.55 -5.58
N LEU A 371 -19.72 8.24 -5.08
CA LEU A 371 -18.94 9.14 -4.24
C LEU A 371 -18.48 10.39 -5.02
N MET A 372 -18.02 10.20 -6.25
CA MET A 372 -17.67 11.31 -7.14
C MET A 372 -18.90 12.14 -7.53
N ASP A 373 -20.07 11.51 -7.62
CA ASP A 373 -21.34 12.18 -7.87
C ASP A 373 -21.77 13.09 -6.72
N GLU A 374 -21.50 12.67 -5.49
CA GLU A 374 -21.73 13.47 -4.28
C GLU A 374 -20.88 14.74 -4.28
N TYR A 375 -19.62 14.63 -4.71
CA TYR A 375 -18.65 15.74 -4.69
C TYR A 375 -18.80 16.73 -5.83
N PHE A 376 -19.42 16.33 -6.95
CA PHE A 376 -19.48 17.18 -8.12
C PHE A 376 -20.58 18.27 -7.98
N PRO A 377 -20.32 19.52 -8.39
CA PRO A 377 -21.33 20.58 -8.36
C PRO A 377 -22.46 20.28 -9.36
N TRP A 378 -23.69 20.47 -8.89
CA TRP A 378 -24.92 20.07 -9.60
C TRP A 378 -25.08 20.72 -10.98
N LEU A 379 -24.56 21.94 -11.15
CA LEU A 379 -24.59 22.69 -12.41
C LEU A 379 -23.84 21.97 -13.53
N LEU A 380 -22.69 21.39 -13.20
CA LEU A 380 -21.90 20.63 -14.16
C LEU A 380 -22.51 19.24 -14.40
N MET A 381 -23.09 18.61 -13.36
CA MET A 381 -23.84 17.35 -13.55
C MET A 381 -24.96 17.49 -14.56
N ARG A 382 -25.76 18.54 -14.47
CA ARG A 382 -26.90 18.77 -15.38
C ARG A 382 -26.47 18.83 -16.86
N LYS A 383 -25.26 19.29 -17.14
CA LYS A 383 -24.69 19.36 -18.50
C LYS A 383 -24.29 17.97 -19.04
N TYR A 384 -23.84 17.07 -18.17
CA TYR A 384 -23.38 15.73 -18.55
C TYR A 384 -24.43 14.63 -18.36
N ALA A 385 -25.50 14.89 -17.59
CA ALA A 385 -26.61 13.97 -17.32
C ALA A 385 -27.62 13.86 -18.48
N VAL A 386 -27.19 14.09 -19.72
CA VAL A 386 -28.05 13.97 -20.89
C VAL A 386 -28.07 12.52 -21.36
N GLY A 387 -29.24 11.88 -21.33
CA GLY A 387 -29.43 10.52 -21.83
C GLY A 387 -29.02 10.41 -23.30
N LYS A 388 -27.91 9.73 -23.58
CA LYS A 388 -27.47 9.41 -24.95
C LYS A 388 -27.77 7.94 -25.24
N LYS A 389 -28.33 7.67 -26.43
CA LYS A 389 -28.34 6.30 -26.98
C LYS A 389 -26.89 5.86 -27.16
N CYS A 390 -26.39 5.04 -26.25
CA CYS A 390 -25.08 4.45 -26.37
C CYS A 390 -25.20 3.25 -27.32
N ILE A 391 -25.05 3.50 -28.62
CA ILE A 391 -24.63 2.45 -29.55
C ILE A 391 -23.16 2.16 -29.19
N PRO A 392 -22.75 0.91 -28.92
CA PRO A 392 -21.37 0.61 -28.58
C PRO A 392 -20.46 1.11 -29.71
N LYS A 393 -19.76 2.23 -29.49
CA LYS A 393 -18.79 2.74 -30.45
C LYS A 393 -17.57 1.82 -30.40
N LYS A 394 -17.19 1.29 -31.56
CA LYS A 394 -15.85 0.74 -31.79
C LYS A 394 -14.85 1.85 -31.41
N VAL A 395 -14.01 1.61 -30.41
CA VAL A 395 -13.09 2.59 -29.80
C VAL A 395 -12.27 3.28 -30.89
N SER A 396 -12.50 4.58 -31.11
CA SER A 396 -11.67 5.37 -32.02
C SER A 396 -10.38 5.76 -31.32
N SER A 397 -9.28 5.32 -31.92
CA SER A 397 -7.91 5.42 -31.45
C SER A 397 -7.37 6.86 -31.42
N GLY A 398 -7.01 7.35 -30.23
CA GLY A 398 -6.17 8.53 -30.05
C GLY A 398 -5.71 8.64 -28.60
N CYS A 399 -4.39 8.53 -28.37
CA CYS A 399 -3.68 8.63 -27.08
C CYS A 399 -3.94 7.55 -26.00
N LEU A 400 -5.16 7.02 -25.87
CA LEU A 400 -5.51 5.96 -24.89
C LEU A 400 -4.85 4.59 -25.15
N LYS A 401 -4.15 4.41 -26.28
CA LYS A 401 -3.39 3.18 -26.56
C LYS A 401 -2.19 3.01 -25.63
N LYS A 402 -1.56 4.06 -25.07
CA LYS A 402 -0.33 3.84 -24.27
C LYS A 402 -0.60 3.22 -22.89
N PHE A 403 -1.65 3.65 -22.19
CA PHE A 403 -2.02 3.07 -20.89
C PHE A 403 -2.94 1.84 -21.02
N GLY A 404 -3.86 1.83 -22.01
CA GLY A 404 -4.66 0.65 -22.31
C GLY A 404 -3.85 -0.51 -22.91
N SER A 405 -2.76 -0.23 -23.66
CA SER A 405 -1.80 -1.27 -24.07
C SER A 405 -1.10 -1.82 -22.85
N PHE A 406 -0.63 -0.99 -21.90
CA PHE A 406 0.00 -1.49 -20.68
C PHE A 406 -0.91 -2.43 -19.87
N SER A 407 -2.19 -2.10 -19.71
CA SER A 407 -3.18 -2.98 -19.04
C SER A 407 -3.45 -4.26 -19.85
N ASN A 408 -3.58 -4.16 -21.18
CA ASN A 408 -3.75 -5.34 -22.05
C ASN A 408 -2.48 -6.20 -22.16
N ASP A 409 -1.31 -5.59 -22.04
CA ASP A 409 0.01 -6.22 -22.07
C ASP A 409 0.29 -6.89 -20.72
N ILE A 410 -0.09 -6.29 -19.59
CA ILE A 410 -0.11 -6.97 -18.28
C ILE A 410 -1.06 -8.17 -18.33
N ASN A 411 -2.30 -8.01 -18.82
CA ASN A 411 -3.23 -9.13 -18.93
C ASN A 411 -2.73 -10.22 -19.90
N ARG A 412 -2.01 -9.86 -20.96
CA ARG A 412 -1.35 -10.81 -21.87
C ARG A 412 -0.10 -11.45 -21.28
N LEU A 413 0.70 -10.73 -20.49
CA LEU A 413 1.88 -11.26 -19.80
C LEU A 413 1.47 -12.19 -18.64
N ILE A 414 0.40 -11.86 -17.93
CA ILE A 414 -0.27 -12.75 -16.97
C ILE A 414 -0.80 -14.00 -17.70
N ALA A 415 -1.45 -13.84 -18.86
CA ALA A 415 -1.95 -14.98 -19.65
C ALA A 415 -0.84 -15.80 -20.36
N ALA A 416 0.33 -15.22 -20.61
CA ALA A 416 1.46 -15.84 -21.30
C ALA A 416 2.48 -16.48 -20.34
N SER A 417 2.38 -16.23 -19.03
CA SER A 417 3.17 -16.96 -18.03
C SER A 417 2.73 -18.43 -17.97
N PRO A 418 3.64 -19.41 -18.16
CA PRO A 418 3.30 -20.84 -18.12
C PRO A 418 2.69 -21.28 -16.78
N ASP A 419 3.00 -20.56 -15.69
CA ASP A 419 2.45 -20.84 -14.35
C ASP A 419 1.00 -20.34 -14.18
N CYS A 420 0.51 -19.48 -15.09
CA CYS A 420 -0.85 -18.91 -15.01
C CYS A 420 -1.89 -19.69 -15.81
N LYS A 421 -1.47 -20.62 -16.69
CA LYS A 421 -2.39 -21.46 -17.46
C LYS A 421 -3.14 -22.47 -16.57
N ILE A 422 -2.61 -22.77 -15.38
CA ILE A 422 -3.27 -23.59 -14.35
C ILE A 422 -4.40 -22.82 -13.63
N ILE A 423 -4.40 -21.48 -13.69
CA ILE A 423 -5.15 -20.65 -12.72
C ILE A 423 -6.42 -19.99 -13.34
N CYS A 424 -6.68 -20.15 -14.64
CA CYS A 424 -7.75 -19.42 -15.36
C CYS A 424 -8.87 -20.27 -15.98
N LEU A 425 -8.89 -21.59 -15.81
CA LEU A 425 -10.01 -22.44 -16.21
C LEU A 425 -10.72 -22.99 -14.96
N GLY A 426 -12.05 -23.01 -15.02
CA GLY A 426 -12.96 -23.23 -13.90
C GLY A 426 -12.61 -24.38 -12.97
N THR A 427 -12.77 -24.10 -11.67
CA THR A 427 -12.48 -24.96 -10.51
C THR A 427 -13.36 -26.21 -10.40
N GLU A 428 -14.27 -26.49 -11.35
CA GLU A 428 -14.98 -27.78 -11.43
C GLU A 428 -14.35 -28.76 -12.43
N ALA A 429 -13.58 -28.28 -13.41
CA ALA A 429 -12.96 -29.12 -14.43
C ALA A 429 -11.55 -29.58 -14.01
N THR A 430 -10.78 -28.77 -13.28
CA THR A 430 -9.40 -29.12 -12.92
C THR A 430 -9.31 -30.24 -11.89
N ASN A 431 -10.16 -30.24 -10.85
CA ASN A 431 -10.18 -31.33 -9.87
C ASN A 431 -10.68 -32.65 -10.48
N THR A 432 -11.56 -32.61 -11.48
CA THR A 432 -12.06 -33.82 -12.16
C THR A 432 -11.09 -34.33 -13.22
N ILE A 433 -10.41 -33.44 -13.95
CA ILE A 433 -9.40 -33.76 -14.98
C ILE A 433 -8.09 -34.26 -14.35
N GLU A 434 -7.63 -33.66 -13.26
CA GLU A 434 -6.44 -34.16 -12.55
C GLU A 434 -6.73 -35.50 -11.87
N LEU A 435 -7.90 -35.69 -11.25
CA LEU A 435 -8.28 -36.97 -10.64
C LEU A 435 -8.50 -38.09 -11.69
N THR A 436 -9.00 -37.77 -12.88
CA THR A 436 -9.12 -38.76 -13.98
C THR A 436 -7.77 -39.05 -14.64
N SER A 437 -6.91 -38.05 -14.80
CA SER A 437 -5.52 -38.24 -15.27
C SER A 437 -4.72 -39.12 -14.30
N ILE A 438 -4.83 -38.85 -13.00
CA ILE A 438 -4.20 -39.66 -11.94
C ILE A 438 -4.78 -41.08 -11.92
N LYS A 439 -6.10 -41.26 -12.02
CA LYS A 439 -6.72 -42.60 -12.13
C LYS A 439 -6.22 -43.38 -13.34
N ASN A 440 -6.10 -42.72 -14.49
CA ASN A 440 -5.61 -43.36 -15.72
C ASN A 440 -4.13 -43.74 -15.62
N GLN A 441 -3.29 -42.88 -15.03
CA GLN A 441 -1.89 -43.22 -14.77
C GLN A 441 -1.76 -44.37 -13.76
N MET A 442 -2.56 -44.37 -12.70
CA MET A 442 -2.57 -45.44 -11.70
C MET A 442 -3.02 -46.78 -12.30
N ALA A 443 -3.99 -46.77 -13.23
CA ALA A 443 -4.42 -47.96 -13.97
C ALA A 443 -3.33 -48.52 -14.91
N ILE A 444 -2.57 -47.65 -15.59
CA ILE A 444 -1.43 -48.06 -16.43
C ILE A 444 -0.32 -48.68 -15.57
N ILE A 445 -0.03 -48.10 -14.40
CA ILE A 445 0.97 -48.62 -13.47
C ILE A 445 0.53 -49.99 -12.92
N LEU A 446 -0.74 -50.14 -12.51
CA LEU A 446 -1.27 -51.42 -12.03
C LEU A 446 -1.22 -52.52 -13.10
N LYS A 447 -1.51 -52.18 -14.36
CA LYS A 447 -1.37 -53.11 -15.48
C LYS A 447 0.08 -53.54 -15.68
N LYS A 448 1.02 -52.59 -15.64
CA LYS A 448 2.45 -52.86 -15.79
C LYS A 448 3.01 -53.74 -14.65
N ILE A 449 2.52 -53.55 -13.42
CA ILE A 449 2.86 -54.41 -12.28
C ILE A 449 2.30 -55.83 -12.47
N GLY A 450 1.09 -55.96 -13.01
CA GLY A 450 0.49 -57.26 -13.37
C GLY A 450 1.34 -58.03 -14.39
N ASP A 451 1.70 -57.37 -15.50
CA ASP A 451 2.51 -57.97 -16.56
C ASP A 451 3.93 -58.36 -16.06
N GLN A 452 4.51 -57.55 -15.18
CA GLN A 452 5.79 -57.87 -14.53
C GLN A 452 5.69 -59.06 -13.57
N ASN A 453 4.56 -59.22 -12.88
CA ASN A 453 4.35 -60.33 -11.97
C ASN A 453 4.11 -61.66 -12.73
N GLU A 454 3.42 -61.59 -13.88
CA GLU A 454 3.20 -62.76 -14.74
C GLU A 454 4.53 -63.23 -15.36
N SER A 455 5.35 -62.32 -15.88
CA SER A 455 6.69 -62.65 -16.39
C SER A 455 7.64 -63.18 -15.30
N MET A 456 7.59 -62.64 -14.08
CA MET A 456 8.28 -63.21 -12.91
C MET A 456 7.81 -64.64 -12.60
N SER A 457 6.50 -64.90 -12.68
CA SER A 457 5.95 -66.24 -12.43
C SER A 457 6.39 -67.25 -13.51
N GLU A 458 6.53 -66.81 -14.75
CA GLU A 458 6.98 -67.62 -15.89
C GLU A 458 8.48 -67.91 -15.82
N LEU A 459 9.29 -66.94 -15.39
CA LEU A 459 10.70 -67.13 -15.03
C LEU A 459 10.87 -68.11 -13.87
N THR A 460 9.98 -68.05 -12.88
CA THR A 460 10.01 -68.99 -11.75
C THR A 460 9.62 -70.41 -12.19
N ARG A 461 8.64 -70.56 -13.09
CA ARG A 461 8.28 -71.86 -13.69
C ARG A 461 9.37 -72.44 -14.59
N THR A 462 10.06 -71.61 -15.36
CA THR A 462 11.20 -72.06 -16.18
C THR A 462 12.40 -72.42 -15.30
N LEU A 463 12.71 -71.64 -14.27
CA LEU A 463 13.78 -72.01 -13.31
C LEU A 463 13.48 -73.32 -12.58
N SER A 464 12.24 -73.52 -12.12
CA SER A 464 11.84 -74.79 -11.50
C SER A 464 11.85 -75.96 -12.47
N SER A 465 11.54 -75.76 -13.76
CA SER A 465 11.65 -76.83 -14.76
C SER A 465 13.10 -77.17 -15.10
N TYR A 466 14.00 -76.19 -15.12
CA TYR A 466 15.45 -76.40 -15.24
C TYR A 466 16.02 -77.11 -14.00
N ALA A 467 15.60 -76.72 -12.80
CA ALA A 467 16.02 -77.38 -11.56
C ALA A 467 15.59 -78.86 -11.52
N LYS A 468 14.36 -79.17 -11.97
CA LYS A 468 13.82 -80.54 -12.03
C LYS A 468 14.44 -81.41 -13.13
N LYS A 469 15.15 -80.82 -14.10
CA LYS A 469 15.86 -81.52 -15.18
C LYS A 469 17.32 -81.81 -14.85
N ASN A 470 17.86 -81.14 -13.81
CA ASN A 470 19.23 -81.28 -13.31
C ASN A 470 19.32 -82.07 -11.98
N THR A 471 18.20 -82.60 -11.49
CA THR A 471 18.08 -83.63 -10.45
C THR A 471 17.54 -84.89 -11.10
#